data_AF-A0A7W0R2W2-F1
#
_entry.id   AF-A0A7W0R2W2-F1
#
_cell.length_a   1.000
_cell.length_b   1.000
_cell.length_c   1.000
_cell.angle_alpha   90.00
_cell.angle_beta   90.00
_cell.angle_gamma   90.00
#
_symmetry.space_group_name_H-M   'P 1'
#
loop_
_entity.id
_entity.type
_entity.pdbx_description
1 polymer ?
#
loop_
_entity_poly.entity_id
_entity_poly.type
_entity_poly.pdbx_seq_one_letter_code
_entity_poly.pdbx_strand_id
1 'polypeptide(L)'
;MNEETPRRRRRLSAEDKWQIFTEASAKDAKIADVLRRWRIDSSQLARIRTQVKEGALTQLKKGPGRNPKDQEKEALKAEVSRLEDAFKEVSIENTLLRKKSGWA
;
A
#
# COMPACT_ATOMS: atom_id res chain seq x y z
N MET A 1 -30.92 -33.90 -23.92
CA MET A 1 -29.94 -32.82 -24.12
C MET A 1 -30.27 -31.77 -23.09
N ASN A 2 -29.65 -31.81 -21.91
CA ASN A 2 -30.00 -30.90 -20.81
C ASN A 2 -29.20 -29.60 -20.98
N GLU A 3 -29.85 -28.57 -21.51
CA GLU A 3 -29.33 -27.21 -21.54
C GLU A 3 -29.30 -26.64 -20.11
N GLU A 4 -28.16 -26.79 -19.43
CA GLU A 4 -27.89 -25.99 -18.24
C GLU A 4 -27.58 -24.55 -18.68
N THR A 5 -28.55 -23.66 -18.55
CA THR A 5 -28.33 -22.21 -18.64
C THR A 5 -27.12 -21.81 -17.79
N PRO A 6 -26.18 -20.99 -18.32
CA PRO A 6 -24.99 -20.58 -17.56
C PRO A 6 -25.42 -19.81 -16.31
N ARG A 7 -25.30 -20.47 -15.15
CA ARG A 7 -25.75 -19.94 -13.86
C ARG A 7 -25.04 -18.61 -13.58
N ARG A 8 -25.81 -17.56 -13.34
CA ARG A 8 -25.32 -16.19 -13.09
C ARG A 8 -24.33 -16.20 -11.92
N ARG A 9 -23.05 -15.91 -12.20
CA ARG A 9 -21.99 -15.87 -11.18
C ARG A 9 -22.31 -14.79 -10.15
N ARG A 10 -22.48 -15.20 -8.89
CA ARG A 10 -22.61 -14.30 -7.74
C ARG A 10 -21.36 -13.43 -7.66
N ARG A 11 -21.52 -12.11 -7.50
CA ARG A 11 -20.40 -11.21 -7.20
C ARG A 11 -19.98 -11.45 -5.75
N LEU A 12 -18.75 -11.91 -5.55
CA LEU A 12 -18.16 -12.11 -4.23
C LEU A 12 -17.54 -10.79 -3.76
N SER A 13 -17.89 -10.38 -2.53
CA SER A 13 -17.25 -9.25 -1.86
C SER A 13 -15.80 -9.59 -1.46
N ALA A 14 -15.04 -8.59 -1.02
CA ALA A 14 -13.71 -8.83 -0.47
C ALA A 14 -13.76 -9.75 0.77
N GLU A 15 -14.75 -9.53 1.64
CA GLU A 15 -14.97 -10.34 2.84
C GLU A 15 -15.33 -11.78 2.49
N ASP A 16 -16.21 -12.00 1.50
CA ASP A 16 -16.55 -13.35 1.04
C ASP A 16 -15.29 -14.11 0.56
N LYS A 17 -14.42 -13.44 -0.20
CA LYS A 17 -13.16 -14.05 -0.68
C LYS A 17 -12.21 -14.38 0.47
N TRP A 18 -12.12 -13.51 1.48
CA TRP A 18 -11.32 -13.74 2.68
C TRP A 18 -11.84 -14.95 3.47
N GLN A 19 -13.16 -15.04 3.66
CA GLN A 19 -13.81 -16.15 4.35
C GLN A 19 -13.59 -17.48 3.59
N ILE A 20 -13.80 -17.48 2.26
CA ILE A 20 -13.53 -18.65 1.40
C ILE A 20 -12.06 -19.11 1.55
N PHE A 21 -11.11 -18.18 1.53
CA PHE A 21 -9.70 -18.49 1.70
C PHE A 21 -9.42 -19.12 3.07
N THR A 22 -9.97 -18.56 4.14
CA THR A 22 -9.79 -19.05 5.52
C THR A 22 -10.37 -20.45 5.69
N GLU A 23 -11.60 -20.67 5.24
CA GLU A 23 -12.25 -21.99 5.29
C GLU A 23 -11.48 -23.03 4.47
N ALA A 24 -10.99 -22.67 3.28
CA ALA A 24 -10.22 -23.56 2.41
C ALA A 24 -8.75 -23.75 2.82
N SER A 25 -8.28 -23.04 3.84
CA SER A 25 -6.90 -23.12 4.36
C SER A 25 -6.81 -23.82 5.72
N ALA A 26 -7.95 -24.12 6.36
CA ALA A 26 -7.99 -24.93 7.57
C ALA A 26 -7.42 -26.34 7.32
N LYS A 27 -6.73 -26.92 8.32
CA LYS A 27 -6.09 -28.24 8.18
C LYS A 27 -7.07 -29.35 7.81
N ASP A 28 -8.29 -29.28 8.35
CA ASP A 28 -9.37 -30.25 8.13
C ASP A 28 -10.38 -29.79 7.06
N ALA A 29 -9.98 -28.84 6.20
CA ALA A 29 -10.85 -28.27 5.19
C ALA A 29 -11.26 -29.31 4.14
N LYS A 30 -12.56 -29.64 4.10
CA LYS A 30 -13.16 -30.37 2.99
C LYS A 30 -13.36 -29.42 1.81
N ILE A 31 -12.37 -29.31 0.94
CA ILE A 31 -12.37 -28.36 -0.20
C ILE A 31 -13.66 -28.49 -1.04
N ALA A 32 -14.12 -29.71 -1.31
CA ALA A 32 -15.35 -29.95 -2.07
C ALA A 32 -16.60 -29.30 -1.42
N ASP A 33 -16.69 -29.31 -0.09
CA ASP A 33 -17.81 -28.73 0.64
C ASP A 33 -17.76 -27.21 0.64
N VAL A 34 -16.55 -26.63 0.71
CA VAL A 34 -16.34 -25.18 0.58
C VAL A 34 -16.77 -24.71 -0.82
N LEU A 35 -16.33 -25.41 -1.87
CA LEU A 35 -16.69 -25.09 -3.26
C LEU A 35 -18.22 -25.13 -3.48
N ARG A 36 -18.90 -26.17 -2.96
CA ARG A 36 -20.36 -26.31 -3.05
C ARG A 36 -21.11 -25.22 -2.29
N ARG A 37 -20.70 -24.92 -1.05
CA ARG A 37 -21.33 -23.93 -0.17
C ARG A 37 -21.27 -22.53 -0.78
N TRP A 38 -20.10 -22.14 -1.27
CA TRP A 38 -19.86 -20.84 -1.88
C TRP A 38 -20.23 -20.79 -3.37
N ARG A 39 -20.61 -21.95 -3.95
CA ARG A 39 -20.98 -22.12 -5.37
C ARG A 39 -19.88 -21.61 -6.32
N ILE A 40 -18.63 -21.95 -6.01
CA ILE A 40 -17.46 -21.59 -6.81
C ILE A 40 -16.76 -22.83 -7.35
N ASP A 41 -16.02 -22.66 -8.44
CA ASP A 41 -15.15 -23.70 -9.00
C ASP A 41 -13.72 -23.64 -8.42
N SER A 42 -12.94 -24.68 -8.68
CA SER A 42 -11.54 -24.78 -8.23
C SER A 42 -10.64 -23.69 -8.82
N SER A 43 -10.93 -23.20 -10.04
CA SER A 43 -10.20 -22.11 -10.67
C SER A 43 -10.45 -20.78 -9.95
N GLN A 44 -11.68 -20.51 -9.52
CA GLN A 44 -12.01 -19.36 -8.69
C GLN A 44 -11.32 -19.42 -7.33
N LEU A 45 -11.30 -20.59 -6.68
CA LEU A 45 -10.55 -20.77 -5.43
C LEU A 45 -9.05 -20.53 -5.63
N ALA A 46 -8.46 -21.04 -6.72
CA ALA A 46 -7.07 -20.78 -7.05
C ALA A 46 -6.78 -19.28 -7.23
N ARG A 47 -7.65 -18.56 -7.96
CA ARG A 47 -7.55 -17.10 -8.12
C ARG A 47 -7.63 -16.37 -6.77
N ILE A 48 -8.55 -16.77 -5.89
CA ILE A 48 -8.68 -16.19 -4.55
C ILE A 48 -7.39 -16.39 -3.75
N ARG A 49 -6.83 -17.61 -3.75
CA ARG A 49 -5.55 -17.89 -3.07
C ARG A 49 -4.41 -17.02 -3.58
N THR A 50 -4.31 -16.83 -4.90
CA THR A 50 -3.30 -15.95 -5.50
C THR A 50 -3.52 -14.49 -5.07
N GLN A 51 -4.75 -13.98 -5.15
CA GLN A 51 -5.08 -12.61 -4.74
C GLN A 51 -4.75 -12.36 -3.27
N VAL A 52 -5.09 -13.29 -2.37
CA VAL A 52 -4.77 -13.19 -0.95
C VAL A 52 -3.27 -13.19 -0.73
N LYS A 53 -2.53 -14.11 -1.38
CA LYS A 53 -1.07 -14.19 -1.25
C LYS A 53 -0.39 -12.91 -1.74
N GLU A 54 -0.76 -12.42 -2.91
CA GLU A 54 -0.18 -11.21 -3.50
C GLU A 54 -0.51 -9.97 -2.67
N GLY A 55 -1.76 -9.83 -2.21
CA GLY A 55 -2.19 -8.74 -1.35
C GLY A 55 -1.46 -8.74 0.00
N ALA A 56 -1.35 -9.92 0.63
CA ALA A 56 -0.60 -10.09 1.87
C ALA A 56 0.88 -9.76 1.69
N LEU A 57 1.54 -10.31 0.65
CA LEU A 57 2.95 -10.01 0.38
C LEU A 57 3.18 -8.53 0.06
N THR A 58 2.28 -7.89 -0.68
CA THR A 58 2.36 -6.45 -0.97
C THR A 58 2.29 -5.64 0.31
N GLN A 59 1.38 -6.00 1.22
CA GLN A 59 1.24 -5.30 2.49
C GLN A 59 2.39 -5.59 3.45
N LEU A 60 2.88 -6.82 3.52
CA LEU A 60 4.00 -7.21 4.40
C LEU A 60 5.36 -6.71 3.89
N LYS A 61 5.52 -6.49 2.58
CA LYS A 61 6.71 -5.83 1.99
C LYS A 61 6.82 -4.37 2.38
N LYS A 62 5.68 -3.70 2.62
CA LYS A 62 5.72 -2.46 3.39
C LYS A 62 6.10 -2.92 4.79
N GLY A 63 7.38 -2.80 5.16
CA GLY A 63 7.84 -3.17 6.49
C GLY A 63 7.10 -2.37 7.58
N PRO A 64 7.64 -2.25 8.79
CA PRO A 64 7.30 -1.10 9.64
C PRO A 64 7.74 0.18 8.90
N GLY A 65 6.92 0.60 7.93
CA GLY A 65 7.27 1.61 6.95
C GLY A 65 7.28 2.96 7.62
N ARG A 66 8.34 3.73 7.37
CA ARG A 66 8.37 5.18 7.62
C ARG A 66 7.05 5.77 7.15
N ASN A 67 6.38 6.48 8.06
CA ASN A 67 5.11 7.11 7.79
C ASN A 67 5.29 8.01 6.54
N PRO A 68 4.34 8.07 5.59
CA PRO A 68 4.40 9.06 4.51
C PRO A 68 4.66 10.49 5.03
N LYS A 69 4.17 10.81 6.23
CA LYS A 69 4.50 12.04 6.96
C LYS A 69 5.98 12.18 7.31
N ASP A 70 6.68 11.07 7.56
CA ASP A 70 8.11 11.07 7.82
C ASP A 70 8.89 11.39 6.53
N GLN A 71 8.45 10.90 5.36
CA GLN A 71 9.08 11.27 4.09
C GLN A 71 8.91 12.75 3.76
N GLU A 72 7.70 13.29 3.93
CA GLU A 72 7.43 14.71 3.77
C GLU A 72 8.23 15.56 4.76
N LYS A 73 8.31 15.13 6.02
CA LYS A 73 9.10 15.80 7.06
C LYS A 73 10.58 15.84 6.73
N GLU A 74 11.16 14.75 6.23
CA GLU A 74 12.56 14.72 5.83
C GLU A 74 12.82 15.59 4.59
N ALA A 75 11.91 15.62 3.62
CA ALA A 75 12.00 16.53 2.47
C ALA A 75 11.95 18.00 2.89
N LEU A 76 11.04 18.35 3.81
CA LEU A 76 10.93 19.70 4.36
C LEU A 76 12.19 20.11 5.15
N LYS A 77 12.75 19.21 5.97
CA LYS A 77 14.02 19.48 6.68
C LYS A 77 15.17 19.73 5.71
N ALA A 78 15.26 18.96 4.64
CA ALA A 78 16.31 19.16 3.63
C ALA A 78 16.17 20.52 2.93
N GLU A 79 14.94 20.99 2.68
CA GLU A 79 14.70 22.30 2.10
C GLU A 79 15.01 23.43 3.09
N VAL A 80 14.61 23.30 4.36
CA VAL A 80 14.97 24.27 5.42
C VAL A 80 16.48 24.40 5.53
N SER A 81 17.23 23.29 5.55
CA SER A 81 18.70 23.34 5.60
C SER A 81 19.30 24.07 4.41
N ARG A 82 18.79 23.83 3.18
CA ARG A 82 19.27 24.55 1.98
C ARG A 82 18.99 26.05 2.05
N LEU A 83 17.80 26.44 2.51
CA LEU A 83 17.42 27.84 2.65
C LEU A 83 18.22 28.54 3.75
N GLU A 84 18.47 27.88 4.88
CA GLU A 84 19.30 28.41 5.96
C GLU A 84 20.73 28.69 5.49
N ASP A 85 21.32 27.80 4.69
CA ASP A 85 22.68 27.99 4.18
C ASP A 85 22.74 29.14 3.17
N ALA A 86 21.79 29.24 2.24
CA ALA A 86 21.68 30.37 1.32
C ALA A 86 21.47 31.70 2.05
N PHE A 87 20.64 31.71 3.11
CA PHE A 87 20.40 32.91 3.91
C PHE A 87 21.64 33.37 4.67
N LYS A 88 22.43 32.43 5.20
CA LYS A 88 23.72 32.74 5.85
C LYS A 88 24.68 33.41 4.87
N GLU A 89 24.80 32.88 3.66
CA GLU A 89 25.65 33.44 2.61
C GLU A 89 25.26 34.89 2.28
N VAL A 90 23.98 35.14 2.00
CA VAL A 90 23.47 36.50 1.72
C VAL A 90 23.65 37.43 2.92
N SER A 91 23.50 36.94 4.15
CA SER A 91 23.69 37.74 5.36
C SER A 91 25.15 38.18 5.55
N ILE A 92 26.11 37.30 5.22
CA ILE A 92 27.54 37.63 5.22
C ILE A 92 27.81 38.73 4.19
N GLU A 93 27.34 38.55 2.95
CA GLU A 93 27.49 39.55 1.90
C GLU A 93 26.88 40.90 2.29
N ASN A 94 25.68 40.90 2.84
CA ASN A 94 25.01 42.13 3.28
C ASN A 94 25.81 42.86 4.36
N THR A 95 26.36 42.12 5.33
CA THR A 95 27.18 42.67 6.41
C THR A 95 28.46 43.31 5.85
N LEU A 96 29.12 42.64 4.90
CA LEU A 96 30.31 43.17 4.22
C LEU A 96 29.98 44.44 3.42
N LEU A 97 28.85 44.45 2.71
CA LEU A 97 28.40 45.60 1.94
C LEU A 97 28.07 46.80 2.84
N ARG A 98 27.33 46.58 3.94
CA ARG A 98 27.03 47.63 4.94
C ARG A 98 28.28 48.25 5.55
N LYS A 99 29.26 47.40 5.90
CA LYS A 99 30.57 47.87 6.38
C LYS A 99 31.31 48.71 5.33
N LYS A 100 31.23 48.34 4.05
CA LYS A 100 31.85 49.08 2.95
C LYS A 100 31.13 50.40 2.65
N SER A 101 29.80 50.44 2.76
CA SER A 101 28.99 51.63 2.47
C SER A 101 28.93 52.65 3.62
N GLY A 102 29.57 52.36 4.76
CA GLY A 102 29.58 53.26 5.93
C GLY A 102 28.23 53.38 6.64
N TRP A 103 27.27 52.51 6.31
CA TRP A 103 26.00 52.40 7.02
C TRP A 103 26.22 51.59 8.31
N ALA A 104 26.59 52.27 9.39
CA ALA A 104 26.52 51.79 10.76
C ALA A 104 25.48 52.60 11.53
#